data_AF-A0A426Q419-F1
#
_entry.id   AF-A0A426Q419-F1
#
_cell.length_a   1.000
_cell.length_b   1.000
_cell.length_c   1.000
_cell.angle_alpha   90.00
_cell.angle_beta   90.00
_cell.angle_gamma   90.00
#
_symmetry.space_group_name_H-M   'P 1'
#
loop_
_entity.id
_entity.type
_entity.pdbx_description
1 polymer ?
#
loop_
_entity_poly.entity_id
_entity_poly.type
_entity_poly.pdbx_seq_one_letter_code
_entity_poly.pdbx_strand_id
1 'polypeptide(L)'
;MTGAGDHRGSGAGPGGGPDGDAVPAAPTGGDAVPAAPTGETPTPRQIARWRRYLANERAEGAVYRELARKKTGEERAILLAIADAEARHEDYWRTRLGEYVGLPRKASAGTRVMAWMARRFGSVFVLALMQSAETRNDYIQDNDASERMAADEAIHAEVVRGLASRGRAQMSGNFRAAVFGANDGLVSNLALVLGVIGSGVSSHVVLVTGVAGLLSGALSMAAGEYVSVSSQRELLAASTPDPEASEAVPKLDVDANELALVYRARGMEPEEARVKAARVFADLVRHAGPAGAGGAPADAVGEGSGGEESRPAIFDAVDRQAREDIDAEDATGSPVSAALSSFLCFAGGAVVPVLPFILGLQGTAAAVLSCVLVSVALMLTGGLVGLLSGMSPGRRALRQWVIGMGAAAVTYGLGALFNVTTG
;
A
#
# COMPACT_ATOMS: atom_id res chain seq x y z
N MET A 1 31.37 -61.63 37.99
CA MET A 1 30.26 -62.01 38.87
C MET A 1 29.58 -60.73 39.34
N THR A 2 28.26 -60.61 39.09
CA THR A 2 27.24 -59.90 39.90
C THR A 2 27.55 -58.48 40.41
N GLY A 3 26.76 -57.42 40.21
CA GLY A 3 25.34 -57.29 39.86
C GLY A 3 24.72 -56.17 40.74
N ALA A 4 23.91 -55.31 40.11
CA ALA A 4 22.82 -54.47 40.65
C ALA A 4 23.12 -53.26 41.57
N GLY A 5 22.45 -52.13 41.29
CA GLY A 5 22.23 -51.02 42.24
C GLY A 5 21.99 -49.65 41.59
N ASP A 6 20.72 -49.29 41.41
CA ASP A 6 20.14 -48.08 40.79
C ASP A 6 20.35 -46.77 41.61
N HIS A 7 20.47 -45.61 40.94
CA HIS A 7 19.67 -44.41 41.27
C HIS A 7 19.89 -43.26 40.25
N ARG A 8 18.74 -42.77 39.78
CA ARG A 8 18.49 -41.75 38.75
C ARG A 8 18.92 -40.34 39.15
N GLY A 9 19.49 -39.60 38.20
CA GLY A 9 19.61 -38.14 38.20
C GLY A 9 18.98 -37.56 36.92
N SER A 10 17.88 -36.81 37.08
CA SER A 10 17.14 -36.15 35.99
C SER A 10 17.75 -34.78 35.68
N GLY A 11 18.22 -34.59 34.45
CA GLY A 11 18.74 -33.31 33.94
C GLY A 11 17.75 -32.69 32.97
N ALA A 12 17.28 -31.49 33.29
CA ALA A 12 16.31 -30.69 32.56
C ALA A 12 16.87 -30.17 31.21
N GLY A 13 16.07 -30.28 30.14
CA GLY A 13 16.28 -29.57 28.88
C GLY A 13 15.51 -28.24 28.85
N PRO A 14 15.98 -27.20 28.15
CA PRO A 14 15.27 -25.92 28.06
C PRO A 14 14.07 -26.02 27.11
N GLY A 15 12.92 -25.55 27.61
CA GLY A 15 11.61 -25.61 26.95
C GLY A 15 11.49 -24.73 25.71
N GLY A 16 10.61 -25.20 24.80
CA GLY A 16 10.26 -24.56 23.55
C GLY A 16 9.52 -23.24 23.73
N GLY A 17 9.81 -22.29 22.83
CA GLY A 17 9.01 -21.09 22.63
C GLY A 17 7.69 -21.41 21.89
N PRO A 18 6.73 -20.48 21.93
CA PRO A 18 5.37 -20.73 21.45
C PRO A 18 5.33 -20.86 19.93
N ASP A 19 4.58 -21.85 19.48
CA ASP A 19 4.28 -22.18 18.09
C ASP A 19 3.87 -20.93 17.31
N GLY A 20 4.64 -20.61 16.27
CA GLY A 20 4.18 -19.71 15.23
C GLY A 20 3.06 -20.42 14.48
N ASP A 21 1.89 -19.79 14.43
CA ASP A 21 0.75 -20.22 13.60
C ASP A 21 1.22 -20.38 12.14
N ALA A 22 1.62 -21.60 11.80
CA ALA A 22 1.94 -21.98 10.45
C ALA A 22 0.64 -21.91 9.67
N VAL A 23 0.61 -21.04 8.66
CA VAL A 23 -0.43 -21.06 7.62
C VAL A 23 -0.58 -22.51 7.16
N PRO A 24 -1.79 -23.10 7.23
CA PRO A 24 -1.98 -24.49 6.89
C PRO A 24 -1.51 -24.75 5.46
N ALA A 25 -0.63 -25.73 5.29
CA ALA A 25 -0.16 -26.15 3.98
C ALA A 25 -1.36 -26.51 3.10
N ALA A 26 -1.44 -25.89 1.92
CA ALA A 26 -2.48 -26.18 0.94
C ALA A 26 -2.51 -27.68 0.60
N PRO A 27 -3.69 -28.28 0.33
CA PRO A 27 -3.83 -29.70 0.10
C PRO A 27 -2.95 -30.19 -1.05
N THR A 28 -2.09 -31.17 -0.76
CA THR A 28 -1.13 -31.83 -1.67
C THR A 28 -1.78 -32.85 -2.61
N GLY A 29 -3.04 -32.65 -3.00
CA GLY A 29 -3.64 -33.44 -4.08
C GLY A 29 -2.87 -33.14 -5.35
N GLY A 30 -2.02 -34.04 -5.83
CA GLY A 30 -1.37 -33.91 -7.13
C GLY A 30 -2.34 -34.32 -8.22
N ASP A 31 -2.90 -33.37 -8.97
CA ASP A 31 -3.53 -33.72 -10.24
C ASP A 31 -2.41 -34.08 -11.19
N ALA A 32 -2.39 -35.34 -11.64
CA ALA A 32 -1.52 -35.75 -12.73
C ALA A 32 -1.79 -34.80 -13.91
N VAL A 33 -0.75 -34.16 -14.44
CA VAL A 33 -0.85 -33.42 -15.70
C VAL A 33 -1.45 -34.40 -16.71
N PRO A 34 -2.70 -34.18 -17.20
CA PRO A 34 -3.23 -35.08 -18.21
C PRO A 34 -2.23 -35.02 -19.36
N ALA A 35 -1.68 -36.18 -19.73
CA ALA A 35 -0.89 -36.29 -20.94
C ALA A 35 -1.70 -35.63 -22.06
N ALA A 36 -1.03 -34.90 -22.96
CA ALA A 36 -1.68 -34.32 -24.12
C ALA A 36 -2.66 -35.36 -24.70
N PRO A 37 -3.93 -34.98 -25.00
CA PRO A 37 -4.96 -35.93 -25.37
C PRO A 37 -4.37 -36.90 -26.37
N THR A 38 -4.36 -38.18 -25.98
CA THR A 38 -3.57 -39.23 -26.62
C THR A 38 -3.96 -39.30 -28.10
N GLY A 39 -3.15 -38.69 -28.97
CA GLY A 39 -3.32 -38.75 -30.43
C GLY A 39 -3.04 -37.47 -31.22
N GLU A 40 -3.04 -36.27 -30.63
CA GLU A 40 -2.81 -35.02 -31.38
C GLU A 40 -1.44 -34.40 -31.11
N THR A 41 -0.60 -34.30 -32.15
CA THR A 41 0.67 -33.58 -32.08
C THR A 41 0.39 -32.08 -31.92
N PRO A 42 0.97 -31.39 -30.92
CA PRO A 42 0.68 -29.98 -30.71
C PRO A 42 1.12 -29.12 -31.89
N THR A 43 0.28 -28.16 -32.28
CA THR A 43 0.59 -27.27 -33.40
C THR A 43 1.77 -26.35 -33.07
N PRO A 44 2.54 -25.86 -34.07
CA PRO A 44 3.62 -24.89 -33.83
C PRO A 44 3.17 -23.63 -33.08
N ARG A 45 1.91 -23.20 -33.27
CA ARG A 45 1.32 -22.07 -32.55
C ARG A 45 1.10 -22.39 -31.06
N GLN A 46 0.60 -23.58 -30.74
CA GLN A 46 0.45 -24.05 -29.35
C GLN A 46 1.81 -24.16 -28.67
N ILE A 47 2.80 -24.76 -29.32
CA ILE A 47 4.17 -24.87 -28.78
C ILE A 47 4.75 -23.48 -28.49
N ALA A 48 4.64 -22.54 -29.43
CA ALA A 48 5.13 -21.18 -29.24
C ALA A 48 4.43 -20.45 -28.07
N ARG A 49 3.14 -20.73 -27.88
CA ARG A 49 2.32 -20.19 -26.79
C ARG A 49 2.68 -20.80 -25.44
N TRP A 50 2.74 -22.12 -25.31
CA TRP A 50 3.13 -22.80 -24.07
C TRP A 50 4.57 -22.43 -23.65
N ARG A 51 5.50 -22.28 -24.61
CA ARG A 51 6.86 -21.77 -24.31
C ARG A 51 6.86 -20.34 -23.79
N ARG A 52 5.87 -19.52 -24.16
CA ARG A 52 5.69 -18.17 -23.61
C ARG A 52 5.10 -18.23 -22.20
N TYR A 53 4.10 -19.08 -21.95
CA TYR A 53 3.57 -19.31 -20.59
C TYR A 53 4.67 -19.78 -19.65
N LEU A 54 5.43 -20.83 -20.01
CA LEU A 54 6.58 -21.30 -19.23
C LEU A 54 7.60 -20.19 -18.91
N ALA A 55 7.84 -19.28 -19.86
CA ALA A 55 8.75 -18.16 -19.64
C ALA A 55 8.17 -17.07 -18.72
N ASN A 56 6.84 -16.90 -18.72
CA ASN A 56 6.15 -15.98 -17.82
C ASN A 56 6.11 -16.54 -16.39
N GLU A 57 5.70 -17.80 -16.18
CA GLU A 57 5.67 -18.44 -14.85
C GLU A 57 7.02 -18.32 -14.14
N ARG A 58 8.11 -18.62 -14.86
CA ARG A 58 9.48 -18.48 -14.37
C ARG A 58 9.81 -17.07 -13.92
N ALA A 59 9.38 -16.09 -14.70
CA ALA A 59 9.68 -14.69 -14.43
C ALA A 59 8.81 -14.13 -13.29
N GLU A 60 7.56 -14.53 -13.18
CA GLU A 60 6.64 -14.17 -12.09
C GLU A 60 7.09 -14.79 -10.77
N GLY A 61 7.40 -16.10 -10.74
CA GLY A 61 7.98 -16.74 -9.56
C GLY A 61 9.30 -16.10 -9.12
N ALA A 62 10.14 -15.64 -10.06
CA ALA A 62 11.35 -14.89 -9.73
C ALA A 62 11.06 -13.50 -9.14
N VAL A 63 10.02 -12.80 -9.63
CA VAL A 63 9.56 -11.52 -9.08
C VAL A 63 9.06 -11.68 -7.65
N TYR A 64 8.21 -12.68 -7.38
CA TYR A 64 7.71 -12.93 -6.02
C TYR A 64 8.84 -13.27 -5.05
N ARG A 65 9.81 -14.10 -5.45
CA ARG A 65 11.02 -14.37 -4.64
C ARG A 65 11.82 -13.10 -4.38
N GLU A 66 12.00 -12.24 -5.38
CA GLU A 66 12.70 -10.95 -5.24
C GLU A 66 12.02 -10.05 -4.20
N LEU A 67 10.69 -9.96 -4.27
CA LEU A 67 9.90 -9.18 -3.33
C LEU A 67 9.99 -9.75 -1.91
N ALA A 68 9.88 -11.08 -1.78
CA ALA A 68 9.97 -11.78 -0.50
C ALA A 68 11.30 -11.55 0.22
N ARG A 69 12.42 -11.42 -0.51
CA ARG A 69 13.74 -11.13 0.10
C ARG A 69 13.80 -9.77 0.80
N LYS A 70 12.94 -8.83 0.42
CA LYS A 70 12.88 -7.48 1.00
C LYS A 70 11.80 -7.33 2.08
N LYS A 71 11.16 -8.43 2.49
CA LYS A 71 10.03 -8.47 3.42
C LYS A 71 10.33 -9.38 4.61
N THR A 72 9.53 -9.25 5.67
CA THR A 72 9.61 -10.05 6.90
C THR A 72 8.21 -10.46 7.35
N GLY A 73 8.12 -11.44 8.25
CA GLY A 73 6.83 -11.88 8.81
C GLY A 73 5.86 -12.46 7.78
N GLU A 74 4.57 -12.18 7.97
CA GLU A 74 3.45 -12.71 7.18
C GLU A 74 3.54 -12.36 5.69
N GLU A 75 3.85 -11.11 5.33
CA GLU A 75 3.95 -10.69 3.92
C GLU A 75 5.00 -11.49 3.15
N ARG A 76 6.15 -11.81 3.79
CA ARG A 76 7.18 -12.65 3.18
C ARG A 76 6.67 -14.07 2.96
N ALA A 77 5.95 -14.63 3.92
CA ALA A 77 5.41 -15.98 3.83
C ALA A 77 4.40 -16.09 2.67
N ILE A 78 3.50 -15.11 2.54
CA ILE A 78 2.51 -15.04 1.45
C ILE A 78 3.23 -14.97 0.08
N LEU A 79 4.22 -14.08 -0.07
CA LEU A 79 4.96 -13.94 -1.33
C LEU A 79 5.72 -15.22 -1.72
N LEU A 80 6.27 -15.95 -0.76
CA LEU A 80 6.93 -17.23 -1.01
C LEU A 80 5.91 -18.32 -1.39
N ALA A 81 4.76 -18.36 -0.73
CA ALA A 81 3.70 -19.31 -1.06
C ALA A 81 3.19 -19.13 -2.50
N ILE A 82 3.05 -17.88 -2.98
CA ILE A 82 2.73 -17.60 -4.38
C ILE A 82 3.88 -18.03 -5.29
N ALA A 83 5.14 -17.72 -4.94
CA ALA A 83 6.29 -18.14 -5.74
C ALA A 83 6.41 -19.67 -5.89
N ASP A 84 6.01 -20.43 -4.87
CA ASP A 84 5.95 -21.89 -4.90
C ASP A 84 4.77 -22.38 -5.74
N ALA A 85 3.67 -21.64 -5.80
CA ALA A 85 2.57 -21.91 -6.74
C ALA A 85 2.99 -21.72 -8.20
N GLU A 86 3.71 -20.63 -8.52
CA GLU A 86 4.25 -20.43 -9.88
C GLU A 86 5.26 -21.51 -10.28
N ALA A 87 5.99 -22.09 -9.31
CA ALA A 87 6.87 -23.22 -9.60
C ALA A 87 6.06 -24.47 -10.03
N ARG A 88 4.88 -24.69 -9.46
CA ARG A 88 3.97 -25.78 -9.91
C ARG A 88 3.42 -25.49 -11.31
N HIS A 89 3.09 -24.23 -11.60
CA HIS A 89 2.68 -23.82 -12.96
C HIS A 89 3.80 -24.02 -13.98
N GLU A 90 5.04 -23.67 -13.61
CA GLU A 90 6.23 -23.94 -14.43
C GLU A 90 6.37 -25.43 -14.75
N ASP A 91 6.24 -26.30 -13.74
CA ASP A 91 6.37 -27.75 -13.92
C ASP A 91 5.23 -28.33 -14.76
N TYR A 92 4.00 -27.81 -14.63
CA TYR A 92 2.88 -28.16 -15.50
C TYR A 92 3.20 -27.88 -16.97
N TRP A 93 3.63 -26.66 -17.30
CA TRP A 93 3.94 -26.28 -18.69
C TRP A 93 5.16 -27.01 -19.22
N ARG A 94 6.16 -27.25 -18.38
CA ARG A 94 7.33 -28.06 -18.74
C ARG A 94 6.93 -29.49 -19.10
N THR A 95 6.06 -30.10 -18.28
CA THR A 95 5.54 -31.45 -18.52
C THR A 95 4.71 -31.49 -19.80
N ARG A 96 3.84 -30.50 -20.03
CA ARG A 96 3.01 -30.39 -21.24
C ARG A 96 3.83 -30.15 -22.51
N LEU A 97 4.94 -29.42 -22.41
CA LEU A 97 5.85 -29.19 -23.52
C LEU A 97 6.74 -30.41 -23.84
N GLY A 98 7.11 -31.22 -22.84
CA GLY A 98 7.96 -32.40 -23.04
C GLY A 98 9.22 -32.09 -23.85
N GLU A 99 9.39 -32.75 -24.99
CA GLU A 99 10.53 -32.55 -25.90
C GLU A 99 10.55 -31.15 -26.57
N TYR A 100 9.40 -30.47 -26.62
CA TYR A 100 9.22 -29.17 -27.29
C TYR A 100 9.64 -27.95 -26.44
N VAL A 101 10.13 -28.14 -25.20
CA VAL A 101 10.61 -27.04 -24.34
C VAL A 101 11.67 -26.20 -25.07
N GLY A 102 12.64 -26.88 -25.70
CA GLY A 102 13.73 -26.27 -26.45
C GLY A 102 14.55 -25.26 -25.65
N LEU A 103 15.20 -24.31 -26.35
CA LEU A 103 15.99 -23.25 -25.72
C LEU A 103 15.12 -22.28 -24.89
N PRO A 104 15.63 -21.74 -23.77
CA PRO A 104 14.89 -20.79 -22.94
C PRO A 104 14.41 -19.57 -23.74
N ARG A 105 13.10 -19.27 -23.65
CA ARG A 105 12.51 -18.07 -24.25
C ARG A 105 12.56 -16.92 -23.24
N LYS A 106 12.78 -15.69 -23.72
CA LYS A 106 12.65 -14.50 -22.88
C LYS A 106 11.17 -14.25 -22.54
N ALA A 107 10.89 -13.90 -21.29
CA ALA A 107 9.57 -13.46 -20.85
C ALA A 107 9.09 -12.24 -21.64
N SER A 108 7.78 -11.98 -21.57
CA SER A 108 7.16 -10.83 -22.22
C SER A 108 7.87 -9.50 -21.86
N ALA A 109 7.73 -8.48 -22.71
CA ALA A 109 8.32 -7.17 -22.41
C ALA A 109 7.80 -6.58 -21.08
N GLY A 110 6.50 -6.77 -20.80
CA GLY A 110 5.88 -6.34 -19.53
C GLY A 110 6.49 -7.05 -18.32
N THR A 111 6.60 -8.37 -18.36
CA THR A 111 7.16 -9.18 -17.27
C THR A 111 8.65 -8.85 -17.01
N ARG A 112 9.41 -8.52 -18.06
CA ARG A 112 10.80 -8.06 -17.90
C ARG A 112 10.92 -6.68 -17.23
N VAL A 113 10.02 -5.76 -17.57
CA VAL A 113 9.94 -4.44 -16.91
C VAL A 113 9.59 -4.63 -15.43
N MET A 114 8.63 -5.51 -15.11
CA MET A 114 8.30 -5.87 -13.73
C MET A 114 9.49 -6.42 -12.95
N ALA A 115 10.22 -7.38 -13.51
CA ALA A 115 11.41 -7.94 -12.87
C ALA A 115 12.53 -6.92 -12.65
N TRP A 116 12.67 -5.94 -13.56
CA TRP A 116 13.57 -4.81 -13.33
C TRP A 116 13.07 -3.92 -12.19
N MET A 117 11.77 -3.61 -12.16
CA MET A 117 11.18 -2.79 -11.10
C MET A 117 11.24 -3.46 -9.73
N ALA A 118 11.00 -4.77 -9.64
CA ALA A 118 11.10 -5.56 -8.41
C ALA A 118 12.49 -5.47 -7.76
N ARG A 119 13.53 -5.43 -8.59
CA ARG A 119 14.92 -5.28 -8.13
C ARG A 119 15.20 -3.86 -7.64
N ARG A 120 14.64 -2.84 -8.29
CA ARG A 120 15.03 -1.44 -8.08
C ARG A 120 14.12 -0.62 -7.15
N PHE A 121 12.84 -0.97 -7.05
CA PHE A 121 11.81 -0.23 -6.31
C PHE A 121 11.13 -1.09 -5.23
N GLY A 122 10.33 -0.46 -4.36
CA GLY A 122 9.61 -1.12 -3.27
C GLY A 122 8.44 -2.00 -3.73
N SER A 123 7.97 -2.89 -2.85
CA SER A 123 6.97 -3.92 -3.18
C SER A 123 5.64 -3.36 -3.65
N VAL A 124 5.22 -2.19 -3.13
CA VAL A 124 3.92 -1.58 -3.45
C VAL A 124 3.78 -1.28 -4.94
N PHE A 125 4.83 -0.74 -5.58
CA PHE A 125 4.82 -0.41 -7.01
C PHE A 125 4.77 -1.65 -7.90
N VAL A 126 5.45 -2.70 -7.46
CA VAL A 126 5.60 -3.94 -8.23
C VAL A 126 4.30 -4.73 -8.16
N LEU A 127 3.72 -4.87 -6.96
CA LEU A 127 2.42 -5.52 -6.76
C LEU A 127 1.30 -4.77 -7.49
N ALA A 128 1.30 -3.43 -7.46
CA ALA A 128 0.31 -2.65 -8.22
C ALA A 128 0.48 -2.82 -9.75
N LEU A 129 1.72 -2.94 -10.25
CA LEU A 129 1.98 -3.22 -11.66
C LEU A 129 1.54 -4.65 -12.03
N MET A 130 1.73 -5.63 -11.14
CA MET A 130 1.30 -7.03 -11.32
C MET A 130 -0.22 -7.11 -11.45
N GLN A 131 -0.95 -6.48 -10.54
CA GLN A 131 -2.40 -6.34 -10.62
C GLN A 131 -2.87 -5.71 -11.96
N SER A 132 -2.14 -4.69 -12.46
CA SER A 132 -2.48 -4.07 -13.75
C SER A 132 -2.20 -4.96 -14.95
N ALA A 133 -1.32 -5.96 -14.85
CA ALA A 133 -1.03 -6.89 -15.93
C ALA A 133 -1.98 -8.08 -15.96
N GLU A 134 -2.56 -8.48 -14.82
CA GLU A 134 -3.55 -9.56 -14.72
C GLU A 134 -4.81 -9.26 -15.55
N THR A 135 -5.25 -8.00 -15.60
CA THR A 135 -6.35 -7.58 -16.51
C THR A 135 -6.05 -7.77 -18.01
N ARG A 136 -4.80 -8.10 -18.37
CA ARG A 136 -4.35 -8.36 -19.74
C ARG A 136 -4.01 -9.83 -20.01
N ASN A 137 -4.13 -10.73 -19.03
CA ASN A 137 -3.75 -12.12 -19.23
C ASN A 137 -4.89 -12.90 -19.89
N ASP A 138 -4.68 -13.31 -21.15
CA ASP A 138 -5.54 -14.19 -21.95
C ASP A 138 -5.68 -15.63 -21.38
N TYR A 139 -5.23 -15.87 -20.15
CA TYR A 139 -5.13 -17.19 -19.50
C TYR A 139 -6.49 -17.87 -19.32
N ILE A 140 -7.51 -17.06 -19.00
CA ILE A 140 -8.87 -17.52 -18.65
C ILE A 140 -9.65 -18.00 -19.89
N GLN A 141 -9.16 -17.75 -21.10
CA GLN A 141 -9.85 -18.12 -22.35
C GLN A 141 -9.21 -19.30 -23.10
N ASP A 142 -8.10 -19.87 -22.62
CA ASP A 142 -7.38 -20.94 -23.32
C ASP A 142 -7.76 -22.32 -22.78
N ASN A 143 -8.29 -23.20 -23.65
CA ASN A 143 -8.73 -24.57 -23.32
C ASN A 143 -7.56 -25.52 -22.92
N ASP A 144 -6.32 -25.01 -22.93
CA ASP A 144 -5.09 -25.75 -22.63
C ASP A 144 -4.62 -25.62 -21.17
N ALA A 145 -5.16 -24.69 -20.37
CA ALA A 145 -4.84 -24.59 -18.95
C ALA A 145 -5.73 -25.53 -18.12
N SER A 146 -5.25 -26.06 -17.00
CA SER A 146 -6.10 -26.85 -16.10
C SER A 146 -7.07 -25.94 -15.34
N GLU A 147 -8.26 -26.44 -15.01
CA GLU A 147 -9.26 -25.70 -14.21
C GLU A 147 -8.68 -25.25 -12.86
N ARG A 148 -7.85 -26.10 -12.23
CA ARG A 148 -7.16 -25.77 -11.00
C ARG A 148 -6.15 -24.63 -11.16
N MET A 149 -5.38 -24.63 -12.25
CA MET A 149 -4.42 -23.55 -12.51
C MET A 149 -5.14 -22.23 -12.79
N ALA A 150 -6.27 -22.27 -13.50
CA ALA A 150 -7.12 -21.09 -13.67
C ALA A 150 -7.70 -20.59 -12.33
N ALA A 151 -8.06 -21.50 -11.42
CA ALA A 151 -8.51 -21.16 -10.07
C ALA A 151 -7.37 -20.58 -9.22
N ASP A 152 -6.18 -21.21 -9.22
CA ASP A 152 -4.98 -20.74 -8.52
C ASP A 152 -4.63 -19.31 -8.98
N GLU A 153 -4.64 -19.03 -10.30
CA GLU A 153 -4.38 -17.70 -10.86
C GLU A 153 -5.42 -16.65 -10.41
N ALA A 154 -6.70 -17.02 -10.33
CA ALA A 154 -7.74 -16.11 -9.84
C ALA A 154 -7.54 -15.75 -8.35
N ILE A 155 -7.08 -16.72 -7.54
CA ILE A 155 -6.74 -16.48 -6.13
C ILE A 155 -5.45 -15.67 -6.01
N HIS A 156 -4.43 -15.94 -6.83
CA HIS A 156 -3.19 -15.16 -6.88
C HIS A 156 -3.49 -13.67 -7.11
N ALA A 157 -4.34 -13.37 -8.08
CA ALA A 157 -4.77 -12.01 -8.38
C ALA A 157 -5.40 -11.30 -7.18
N GLU A 158 -6.27 -11.99 -6.43
CA GLU A 158 -6.91 -11.44 -5.24
C GLU A 158 -5.90 -11.20 -4.10
N VAL A 159 -4.96 -12.12 -3.89
CA VAL A 159 -3.89 -11.97 -2.89
C VAL A 159 -2.97 -10.80 -3.25
N VAL A 160 -2.56 -10.67 -4.52
CA VAL A 160 -1.76 -9.54 -5.01
C VAL A 160 -2.50 -8.22 -4.81
N ARG A 161 -3.81 -8.19 -5.12
CA ARG A 161 -4.67 -7.02 -4.88
C ARG A 161 -4.73 -6.64 -3.39
N GLY A 162 -4.83 -7.63 -2.50
CA GLY A 162 -4.81 -7.43 -1.04
C GLY A 162 -3.47 -6.92 -0.51
N LEU A 163 -2.34 -7.48 -0.99
CA LEU A 163 -1.01 -6.98 -0.63
C LEU A 163 -0.75 -5.57 -1.17
N ALA A 164 -1.23 -5.28 -2.39
CA ALA A 164 -1.13 -3.95 -2.99
C ALA A 164 -2.02 -2.92 -2.28
N SER A 165 -3.22 -3.29 -1.82
CA SER A 165 -4.10 -2.39 -1.05
C SER A 165 -3.49 -2.07 0.33
N ARG A 166 -3.02 -3.08 1.07
CA ARG A 166 -2.32 -2.92 2.36
C ARG A 166 -1.09 -2.02 2.23
N GLY A 167 -0.26 -2.27 1.20
CA GLY A 167 0.90 -1.45 0.90
C GLY A 167 0.56 0.01 0.55
N ARG A 168 -0.58 0.27 -0.09
CA ARG A 168 -1.03 1.63 -0.39
C ARG A 168 -1.56 2.36 0.84
N ALA A 169 -2.28 1.66 1.72
CA ALA A 169 -2.76 2.21 2.99
C ALA A 169 -1.58 2.72 3.84
N GLN A 170 -0.52 1.90 3.97
CA GLN A 170 0.71 2.28 4.67
C GLN A 170 1.46 3.48 4.05
N MET A 171 1.27 3.77 2.76
CA MET A 171 1.88 4.94 2.10
C MET A 171 1.01 6.20 2.15
N SER A 172 -0.25 6.15 2.60
CA SER A 172 -1.30 7.06 2.11
C SER A 172 -1.18 8.54 2.52
N GLY A 173 -0.51 8.87 3.63
CA GLY A 173 -0.32 10.26 4.09
C GLY A 173 0.84 10.97 3.38
N ASN A 174 2.06 10.69 3.83
CA ASN A 174 3.27 11.42 3.42
C ASN A 174 3.60 11.27 1.93
N PHE A 175 3.34 10.10 1.32
CA PHE A 175 3.65 9.88 -0.09
C PHE A 175 2.75 10.73 -1.00
N ARG A 176 1.47 10.85 -0.65
CA ARG A 176 0.52 11.65 -1.42
C ARG A 176 0.93 13.13 -1.40
N ALA A 177 1.26 13.66 -0.23
CA ALA A 177 1.76 15.03 -0.08
C ALA A 177 3.07 15.26 -0.86
N ALA A 178 4.02 14.33 -0.76
CA ALA A 178 5.29 14.38 -1.48
C ALA A 178 5.11 14.43 -3.01
N VAL A 179 4.30 13.54 -3.58
CA VAL A 179 4.09 13.50 -5.03
C VAL A 179 3.33 14.73 -5.52
N PHE A 180 2.34 15.20 -4.76
CA PHE A 180 1.66 16.44 -5.08
C PHE A 180 2.60 17.64 -5.01
N GLY A 181 3.49 17.70 -4.03
CA GLY A 181 4.50 18.77 -3.94
C GLY A 181 5.46 18.79 -5.11
N ALA A 182 6.02 17.64 -5.47
CA ALA A 182 6.88 17.55 -6.65
C ALA A 182 6.17 17.97 -7.92
N ASN A 183 4.92 17.54 -8.10
CA ASN A 183 4.15 17.91 -9.26
C ASN A 183 3.75 19.40 -9.26
N ASP A 184 3.38 19.96 -8.11
CA ASP A 184 3.05 21.37 -7.98
C ASP A 184 4.27 22.25 -8.27
N GLY A 185 5.45 21.87 -7.77
CA GLY A 185 6.71 22.55 -8.10
C GLY A 185 7.06 22.49 -9.58
N LEU A 186 6.87 21.33 -10.24
CA LEU A 186 7.07 21.18 -11.69
C LEU A 186 6.16 22.12 -12.50
N VAL A 187 4.87 22.14 -12.19
CA VAL A 187 3.88 22.90 -12.96
C VAL A 187 3.97 24.39 -12.66
N SER A 188 3.94 24.77 -11.39
CA SER A 188 3.93 26.18 -10.96
C SER A 188 5.20 26.91 -11.40
N ASN A 189 6.37 26.31 -11.21
CA ASN A 189 7.62 26.99 -11.53
C ASN A 189 7.92 26.98 -13.04
N LEU A 190 7.50 25.96 -13.79
CA LEU A 190 7.54 26.01 -15.25
C LEU A 190 6.63 27.12 -15.78
N ALA A 191 5.40 27.21 -15.27
CA ALA A 191 4.45 28.21 -15.69
C ALA A 191 4.96 29.64 -15.40
N LEU A 192 5.56 29.85 -14.22
CA LEU A 192 6.20 31.11 -13.86
C LEU A 192 7.35 31.44 -14.84
N VAL A 193 8.29 30.50 -15.03
CA VAL A 193 9.46 30.68 -15.90
C VAL A 193 9.03 30.98 -17.35
N LEU A 194 8.07 30.23 -17.90
CA LEU A 194 7.58 30.49 -19.26
C LEU A 194 6.82 31.81 -19.38
N GLY A 195 6.06 32.22 -18.35
CA GLY A 195 5.40 33.53 -18.36
C GLY A 195 6.41 34.68 -18.42
N VAL A 196 7.50 34.57 -17.66
CA VAL A 196 8.60 35.55 -17.70
C VAL A 196 9.34 35.50 -19.04
N ILE A 197 9.56 34.31 -19.60
CA ILE A 197 10.16 34.19 -20.95
C ILE A 197 9.26 34.85 -22.01
N GLY A 198 7.94 34.66 -21.90
CA GLY A 198 6.96 35.27 -22.81
C GLY A 198 7.02 36.79 -22.81
N SER A 199 7.42 37.43 -21.70
CA SER A 199 7.56 38.89 -21.63
C SER A 199 8.84 39.45 -22.28
N GLY A 200 9.72 38.59 -22.82
CA GLY A 200 10.91 39.01 -23.55
C GLY A 200 12.10 39.45 -22.70
N VAL A 201 12.05 39.24 -21.37
CA VAL A 201 13.16 39.62 -20.48
C VAL A 201 14.38 38.70 -20.60
N SER A 202 15.52 39.16 -20.04
CA SER A 202 16.79 38.43 -20.13
C SER A 202 16.80 37.12 -19.35
N SER A 203 17.63 36.17 -19.78
CA SER A 203 17.77 34.86 -19.10
C SER A 203 18.24 34.97 -17.64
N HIS A 204 18.94 36.04 -17.27
CA HIS A 204 19.30 36.31 -15.88
C HIS A 204 18.05 36.60 -15.03
N VAL A 205 17.12 37.42 -15.54
CA VAL A 205 15.84 37.70 -14.86
C VAL A 205 15.03 36.41 -14.74
N VAL A 206 14.96 35.61 -15.80
CA VAL A 206 14.29 34.30 -15.78
C VAL A 206 14.86 33.38 -14.69
N LEU A 207 16.19 33.29 -14.58
CA LEU A 207 16.86 32.49 -13.55
C LEU A 207 16.52 32.98 -12.14
N VAL A 208 16.66 34.28 -11.88
CA VAL A 208 16.37 34.87 -10.57
C VAL A 208 14.90 34.65 -10.20
N THR A 209 13.97 34.87 -11.14
CA THR A 209 12.54 34.63 -10.90
C THR A 209 12.24 33.16 -10.67
N GLY A 210 12.84 32.24 -11.42
CA GLY A 210 12.66 30.80 -11.23
C GLY A 210 13.20 30.29 -9.88
N VAL A 211 14.34 30.82 -9.41
CA VAL A 211 14.89 30.48 -8.08
C VAL A 211 14.05 31.10 -6.96
N ALA A 212 13.61 32.35 -7.12
CA ALA A 212 12.73 33.01 -6.15
C ALA A 212 11.37 32.32 -6.05
N GLY A 213 10.78 31.95 -7.19
CA GLY A 213 9.52 31.20 -7.26
C GLY A 213 9.64 29.81 -6.63
N LEU A 214 10.74 29.10 -6.91
CA LEU A 214 11.06 27.82 -6.25
C LEU A 214 11.09 27.97 -4.73
N LEU A 215 11.88 28.92 -4.21
CA LEU A 215 12.06 29.08 -2.77
C LEU A 215 10.77 29.54 -2.08
N SER A 216 10.10 30.54 -2.66
CA SER A 216 8.84 31.07 -2.15
C SER A 216 7.74 29.99 -2.15
N GLY A 217 7.61 29.24 -3.25
CA GLY A 217 6.65 28.15 -3.35
C GLY A 217 6.94 27.01 -2.38
N ALA A 218 8.21 26.59 -2.26
CA ALA A 218 8.60 25.52 -1.34
C ALA A 218 8.32 25.89 0.13
N LEU A 219 8.66 27.12 0.54
CA LEU A 219 8.38 27.63 1.88
C LEU A 219 6.87 27.72 2.14
N SER A 220 6.10 28.23 1.18
CA SER A 220 4.64 28.33 1.30
C SER A 220 4.00 26.95 1.42
N MET A 221 4.47 25.97 0.65
CA MET A 221 3.96 24.60 0.73
C MET A 221 4.32 23.94 2.06
N ALA A 222 5.54 24.13 2.56
CA ALA A 222 5.96 23.61 3.85
C ALA A 222 5.10 24.18 5.00
N ALA A 223 4.86 25.50 4.98
CA ALA A 223 4.01 26.16 5.96
C ALA A 223 2.57 25.64 5.89
N GLY A 224 2.02 25.50 4.68
CA GLY A 224 0.66 24.97 4.47
C GLY A 224 0.50 23.54 5.01
N GLU A 225 1.47 22.66 4.73
CA GLU A 225 1.45 21.29 5.23
C GLU A 225 1.61 21.23 6.76
N TYR A 226 2.50 22.03 7.33
CA TYR A 226 2.66 22.13 8.79
C TYR A 226 1.35 22.50 9.47
N VAL A 227 0.69 23.56 8.98
CA VAL A 227 -0.59 24.04 9.54
C VAL A 227 -1.68 23.00 9.34
N SER A 228 -1.76 22.37 8.16
CA SER A 228 -2.74 21.33 7.88
C SER A 228 -2.61 20.14 8.83
N VAL A 229 -1.41 19.59 9.00
CA VAL A 229 -1.19 18.42 9.88
C VAL A 229 -1.33 18.80 11.36
N SER A 230 -0.86 19.98 11.75
CA SER A 230 -1.04 20.47 13.14
C SER A 230 -2.52 20.62 13.47
N SER A 231 -3.30 21.23 12.59
CA SER A 231 -4.74 21.39 12.78
C SER A 231 -5.48 20.05 12.78
N GLN A 232 -5.12 19.09 11.91
CA GLN A 232 -5.69 17.73 11.95
C GLN A 232 -5.41 17.06 13.30
N ARG A 233 -4.19 17.18 13.82
CA ARG A 233 -3.83 16.61 15.11
C ARG A 233 -4.57 17.29 16.27
N GLU A 234 -4.72 18.61 16.24
CA GLU A 234 -5.50 19.36 17.23
C GLU A 234 -6.98 18.95 17.22
N LEU A 235 -7.56 18.72 16.04
CA LEU A 235 -8.94 18.24 15.89
C LEU A 235 -9.12 16.81 16.41
N LEU A 236 -8.15 15.94 16.13
CA LEU A 236 -8.15 14.57 16.67
C LEU A 236 -8.02 14.58 18.19
N ALA A 237 -7.07 15.34 18.73
CA ALA A 237 -6.87 15.49 20.17
C ALA A 237 -8.10 16.06 20.89
N ALA A 238 -8.85 16.95 20.24
CA ALA A 238 -10.11 17.47 20.76
C ALA A 238 -11.25 16.42 20.73
N SER A 239 -11.11 15.35 19.93
CA SER A 239 -12.09 14.28 19.77
C SER A 239 -11.77 13.05 20.62
N THR A 240 -10.54 12.93 21.14
CA THR A 240 -10.12 11.85 22.03
C THR A 240 -10.81 11.99 23.39
N PRO A 241 -11.50 10.95 23.90
CA PRO A 241 -12.11 10.98 25.23
C PRO A 241 -11.07 11.27 26.33
N ASP A 242 -11.49 11.98 27.38
CA ASP A 242 -10.66 12.22 28.56
C ASP A 242 -10.09 10.88 29.09
N PRO A 243 -8.75 10.74 29.26
CA PRO A 243 -8.14 9.53 29.81
C PRO A 243 -8.76 9.07 31.13
N GLU A 244 -9.16 10.03 31.99
CA GLU A 244 -9.79 9.76 33.29
C GLU A 244 -11.25 9.29 33.15
N ALA A 245 -11.89 9.48 31.99
CA ALA A 245 -13.25 9.02 31.74
C ALA A 245 -13.36 7.49 31.85
N SER A 246 -12.30 6.76 31.53
CA SER A 246 -12.22 5.29 31.68
C SER A 246 -12.27 4.85 33.16
N GLU A 247 -11.66 5.63 34.06
CA GLU A 247 -11.67 5.39 35.51
C GLU A 247 -12.99 5.82 36.17
N ALA A 248 -13.76 6.68 35.52
CA ALA A 248 -15.09 7.09 35.95
C ALA A 248 -16.16 6.04 35.61
N VAL A 249 -15.93 5.16 34.64
CA VAL A 249 -16.93 4.17 34.17
C VAL A 249 -17.47 3.26 35.29
N PRO A 250 -16.65 2.71 36.20
CA PRO A 250 -17.15 1.89 37.32
C PRO A 250 -17.93 2.69 38.37
N LYS A 251 -17.83 4.01 38.36
CA LYS A 251 -18.53 4.93 39.28
C LYS A 251 -19.85 5.45 38.69
N LEU A 252 -20.15 5.13 37.43
CA LEU A 252 -21.38 5.54 36.76
C LEU A 252 -22.58 4.84 37.39
N ASP A 253 -23.57 5.63 37.75
CA ASP A 253 -24.89 5.12 38.14
C ASP A 253 -25.70 4.82 36.87
N VAL A 254 -25.99 3.53 36.64
CA VAL A 254 -26.74 3.06 35.47
C VAL A 254 -28.18 3.55 35.49
N ASP A 255 -28.75 3.75 36.68
CA ASP A 255 -30.10 4.28 36.83
C ASP A 255 -30.15 5.79 36.50
N ALA A 256 -29.00 6.46 36.47
CA ALA A 256 -28.85 7.88 36.13
C ALA A 256 -28.61 8.18 34.63
N ASN A 257 -28.61 7.16 33.74
CA ASN A 257 -28.60 7.30 32.27
C ASN A 257 -27.35 7.99 31.65
N GLU A 258 -26.29 8.21 32.41
CA GLU A 258 -25.12 9.01 31.98
C GLU A 258 -24.32 8.37 30.84
N LEU A 259 -24.15 7.04 30.86
CA LEU A 259 -23.47 6.32 29.78
C LEU A 259 -24.26 6.35 28.46
N ALA A 260 -25.60 6.37 28.52
CA ALA A 260 -26.44 6.54 27.35
C ALA A 260 -26.33 7.96 26.77
N LEU A 261 -26.11 8.98 27.60
CA LEU A 261 -25.84 10.35 27.14
C LEU A 261 -24.55 10.43 26.33
N VAL A 262 -23.51 9.67 26.69
CA VAL A 262 -22.26 9.58 25.91
C VAL A 262 -22.52 9.03 24.51
N TYR A 263 -23.29 7.95 24.37
CA TYR A 263 -23.61 7.37 23.06
C TYR A 263 -24.53 8.28 22.22
N ARG A 264 -25.46 8.98 22.85
CA ARG A 264 -26.30 9.99 22.19
C ARG A 264 -25.49 11.18 21.70
N ALA A 265 -24.54 11.67 22.49
CA ALA A 265 -23.62 12.72 22.07
C ALA A 265 -22.74 12.31 20.87
N ARG A 266 -22.50 11.00 20.70
CA ARG A 266 -21.84 10.41 19.52
C ARG A 266 -22.78 10.13 18.34
N GLY A 267 -24.02 10.59 18.39
CA GLY A 267 -24.99 10.52 17.29
C GLY A 267 -25.86 9.27 17.26
N MET A 268 -25.89 8.47 18.33
CA MET A 268 -26.76 7.29 18.41
C MET A 268 -28.20 7.67 18.82
N GLU A 269 -29.18 7.02 18.19
CA GLU A 269 -30.59 7.22 18.54
C GLU A 269 -30.88 6.83 20.00
N PRO A 270 -31.82 7.50 20.69
CA PRO A 270 -31.98 7.39 22.14
C PRO A 270 -32.16 5.96 22.67
N GLU A 271 -32.95 5.13 21.98
CA GLU A 271 -33.21 3.75 22.44
C GLU A 271 -32.00 2.82 22.19
N GLU A 272 -31.31 3.00 21.05
CA GLU A 272 -30.11 2.22 20.72
C GLU A 272 -28.96 2.57 21.69
N ALA A 273 -28.81 3.85 22.04
CA ALA A 273 -27.85 4.32 23.02
C ALA A 273 -28.07 3.71 24.40
N ARG A 274 -29.34 3.60 24.82
CA ARG A 274 -29.71 3.01 26.11
C ARG A 274 -29.41 1.52 26.17
N VAL A 275 -29.78 0.77 25.12
CA VAL A 275 -29.49 -0.67 25.01
C VAL A 275 -27.99 -0.94 24.97
N LYS A 276 -27.23 -0.14 24.20
CA LYS A 276 -25.78 -0.27 24.11
C LYS A 276 -25.08 0.05 25.43
N ALA A 277 -25.52 1.10 26.13
CA ALA A 277 -25.02 1.45 27.46
C ALA A 277 -25.21 0.32 28.47
N ALA A 278 -26.42 -0.26 28.53
CA ALA A 278 -26.73 -1.37 29.45
C ALA A 278 -25.85 -2.61 29.18
N ARG A 279 -25.63 -2.95 27.90
CA ARG A 279 -24.79 -4.08 27.51
C ARG A 279 -23.32 -3.88 27.90
N VAL A 280 -22.74 -2.72 27.57
CA VAL A 280 -21.34 -2.42 27.87
C VAL A 280 -21.08 -2.39 29.37
N PHE A 281 -22.03 -1.86 30.16
CA PHE A 281 -21.93 -1.89 31.61
C PHE A 281 -21.99 -3.32 32.18
N ALA A 282 -22.93 -4.14 31.72
CA ALA A 282 -23.04 -5.53 32.15
C ALA A 282 -21.78 -6.34 31.82
N ASP A 283 -21.12 -6.04 30.69
CA ASP A 283 -19.84 -6.63 30.34
C ASP A 283 -18.74 -6.17 31.31
N LEU A 284 -18.65 -4.88 31.61
CA LEU A 284 -17.65 -4.32 32.53
C LEU A 284 -17.79 -4.83 33.97
N VAL A 285 -19.01 -4.91 34.51
CA VAL A 285 -19.27 -5.46 35.85
C VAL A 285 -18.85 -6.92 35.94
N ARG A 286 -19.07 -7.70 34.88
CA ARG A 286 -18.61 -9.10 34.83
C ARG A 286 -17.08 -9.23 34.84
N HIS A 287 -16.36 -8.26 34.28
CA HIS A 287 -14.89 -8.27 34.24
C HIS A 287 -14.24 -7.62 35.47
N ALA A 288 -14.98 -6.81 36.24
CA ALA A 288 -14.45 -6.12 37.43
C ALA A 288 -14.26 -7.04 38.66
N GLY A 289 -14.87 -8.24 38.68
CA GLY A 289 -14.80 -9.18 39.81
C GLY A 289 -15.47 -8.66 41.09
N PRO A 290 -15.94 -9.54 42.01
CA PRO A 290 -16.69 -9.10 43.18
C PRO A 290 -15.76 -8.51 44.25
N ALA A 291 -15.55 -7.20 44.22
CA ALA A 291 -15.12 -6.43 45.38
C ALA A 291 -16.31 -5.64 45.94
N GLY A 292 -17.01 -6.25 46.91
CA GLY A 292 -17.83 -5.54 47.88
C GLY A 292 -19.35 -5.56 47.67
N ALA A 293 -20.03 -6.55 48.29
CA ALA A 293 -21.31 -6.37 48.98
C ALA A 293 -21.64 -7.65 49.78
N GLY A 294 -21.73 -7.53 51.10
CA GLY A 294 -22.08 -8.63 52.01
C GLY A 294 -23.58 -8.88 52.11
N GLY A 295 -23.94 -10.14 52.40
CA GLY A 295 -25.30 -10.58 52.76
C GLY A 295 -25.58 -12.02 52.30
N ALA A 296 -25.50 -12.99 53.21
CA ALA A 296 -25.85 -14.40 52.99
C ALA A 296 -27.30 -14.70 53.50
N PRO A 297 -27.85 -15.95 53.46
CA PRO A 297 -27.53 -17.16 52.68
C PRO A 297 -28.79 -17.88 52.09
N ALA A 298 -28.53 -19.01 51.39
CA ALA A 298 -29.37 -20.22 51.21
C ALA A 298 -30.51 -20.18 50.17
N ASP A 299 -30.35 -20.92 49.06
CA ASP A 299 -30.93 -22.26 48.90
C ASP A 299 -30.63 -22.89 47.52
N ALA A 300 -30.43 -24.21 47.56
CA ALA A 300 -30.78 -25.19 46.54
C ALA A 300 -30.09 -25.26 45.15
N VAL A 301 -29.30 -26.34 45.01
CA VAL A 301 -29.34 -27.36 43.93
C VAL A 301 -28.76 -27.00 42.55
N GLY A 302 -27.60 -27.60 42.28
CA GLY A 302 -27.47 -28.58 41.19
C GLY A 302 -27.06 -28.10 39.79
N GLU A 303 -25.96 -28.69 39.33
CA GLU A 303 -25.59 -28.97 37.93
C GLU A 303 -24.80 -27.92 37.13
N GLY A 304 -23.73 -28.42 36.50
CA GLY A 304 -23.10 -27.80 35.34
C GLY A 304 -21.78 -27.10 35.64
N SER A 305 -20.68 -27.86 35.55
CA SER A 305 -19.36 -27.31 35.26
C SER A 305 -19.40 -26.58 33.90
N GLY A 306 -19.74 -25.30 33.91
CA GLY A 306 -19.57 -24.40 32.77
C GLY A 306 -18.11 -23.97 32.73
N GLY A 307 -17.34 -24.60 31.85
CA GLY A 307 -15.99 -24.16 31.54
C GLY A 307 -16.00 -22.70 31.08
N GLU A 308 -14.94 -21.98 31.42
CA GLU A 308 -14.58 -20.72 30.78
C GLU A 308 -14.71 -20.89 29.26
N GLU A 309 -15.78 -20.35 28.67
CA GLU A 309 -15.82 -20.06 27.25
C GLU A 309 -14.74 -19.01 27.01
N SER A 310 -13.53 -19.49 26.73
CA SER A 310 -12.46 -18.71 26.14
C SER A 310 -13.05 -17.99 24.95
N ARG A 311 -13.14 -16.65 25.04
CA ARG A 311 -13.49 -15.79 23.91
C ARG A 311 -12.69 -16.27 22.69
N PRO A 312 -13.33 -16.51 21.54
CA PRO A 312 -12.61 -16.94 20.34
C PRO A 312 -11.49 -15.95 20.05
N ALA A 313 -10.26 -16.45 19.83
CA ALA A 313 -9.06 -15.63 19.59
C ALA A 313 -9.23 -14.60 18.45
N ILE A 314 -10.20 -14.82 17.56
CA ILE A 314 -10.61 -13.89 16.51
C ILE A 314 -11.12 -12.56 17.08
N PHE A 315 -11.90 -12.55 18.16
CA PHE A 315 -12.41 -11.30 18.74
C PHE A 315 -11.32 -10.52 19.45
N ASP A 316 -10.35 -11.19 20.08
CA ASP A 316 -9.18 -10.54 20.67
C ASP A 316 -8.18 -10.06 19.60
N ALA A 317 -8.09 -10.76 18.46
CA ALA A 317 -7.35 -10.30 17.30
C ALA A 317 -8.02 -9.09 16.65
N VAL A 318 -9.36 -9.05 16.58
CA VAL A 318 -10.12 -7.90 16.06
C VAL A 318 -10.04 -6.69 16.99
N ASP A 319 -10.12 -6.87 18.32
CA ASP A 319 -9.95 -5.77 19.29
C ASP A 319 -8.49 -5.26 19.31
N ARG A 320 -7.50 -6.15 19.15
CA ARG A 320 -6.09 -5.76 19.03
C ARG A 320 -5.82 -5.05 17.71
N GLN A 321 -6.39 -5.53 16.61
CA GLN A 321 -6.33 -4.86 15.30
C GLN A 321 -7.03 -3.50 15.35
N ALA A 322 -8.20 -3.38 15.99
CA ALA A 322 -8.90 -2.10 16.12
C ALA A 322 -8.12 -1.09 16.97
N ARG A 323 -7.44 -1.54 18.04
CA ARG A 323 -6.54 -0.69 18.84
C ARG A 323 -5.28 -0.32 18.07
N GLU A 324 -4.66 -1.26 17.37
CA GLU A 324 -3.50 -1.01 16.50
C GLU A 324 -3.85 -0.10 15.31
N ASP A 325 -5.07 -0.17 14.78
CA ASP A 325 -5.56 0.69 13.71
C ASP A 325 -5.85 2.11 14.22
N ILE A 326 -6.36 2.27 15.45
CA ILE A 326 -6.52 3.57 16.11
C ILE A 326 -5.14 4.18 16.46
N ASP A 327 -4.22 3.38 16.99
CA ASP A 327 -2.84 3.80 17.29
C ASP A 327 -2.01 4.02 15.99
N ALA A 328 -2.41 3.41 14.87
CA ALA A 328 -1.84 3.67 13.54
C ALA A 328 -2.49 4.89 12.86
N GLU A 329 -3.72 5.28 13.22
CA GLU A 329 -4.30 6.58 12.84
C GLU A 329 -3.62 7.75 13.60
N ASP A 330 -3.06 7.49 14.79
CA ASP A 330 -2.11 8.37 15.49
C ASP A 330 -0.76 8.53 14.72
N ALA A 331 -0.53 7.79 13.64
CA ALA A 331 0.61 7.97 12.73
C ALA A 331 0.40 9.08 11.68
N THR A 332 -0.40 10.11 11.99
CA THR A 332 -0.22 11.41 11.34
C THR A 332 1.19 11.89 11.68
N GLY A 333 2.14 11.63 10.77
CA GLY A 333 3.56 11.91 11.01
C GLY A 333 3.79 13.34 11.50
N SER A 334 4.85 13.57 12.28
CA SER A 334 5.17 14.88 12.86
C SER A 334 4.93 16.03 11.85
N PRO A 335 4.17 17.10 12.21
CA PRO A 335 3.91 18.23 11.32
C PRO A 335 5.18 18.80 10.68
N VAL A 336 6.28 18.80 11.43
CA VAL A 336 7.61 19.23 10.95
C VAL A 336 8.15 18.30 9.86
N SER A 337 7.99 16.99 10.02
CA SER A 337 8.41 15.99 9.03
C SER A 337 7.61 16.11 7.74
N ALA A 338 6.28 16.28 7.85
CA ALA A 338 5.40 16.50 6.70
C ALA A 338 5.77 17.79 5.95
N ALA A 339 5.99 18.89 6.69
CA ALA A 339 6.42 20.17 6.13
C ALA A 339 7.77 20.08 5.40
N LEU A 340 8.77 19.44 6.00
CA LEU A 340 10.10 19.27 5.40
C LEU A 340 10.05 18.38 4.16
N SER A 341 9.28 17.28 4.21
CA SER A 341 9.06 16.42 3.05
C SER A 341 8.41 17.20 1.89
N SER A 342 7.37 17.98 2.17
CA SER A 342 6.69 18.81 1.18
C SER A 342 7.60 19.89 0.60
N PHE A 343 8.40 20.55 1.44
CA PHE A 343 9.43 21.51 0.99
C PHE A 343 10.38 20.87 -0.02
N LEU A 344 10.98 19.73 0.33
CA LEU A 344 11.99 19.07 -0.49
C LEU A 344 11.39 18.54 -1.79
N CYS A 345 10.17 17.98 -1.74
CA CYS A 345 9.49 17.48 -2.93
C CYS A 345 9.14 18.63 -3.87
N PHE A 346 8.56 19.72 -3.35
CA PHE A 346 8.28 20.92 -4.16
C PHE A 346 9.55 21.49 -4.78
N ALA A 347 10.59 21.74 -3.97
CA ALA A 347 11.86 22.28 -4.45
C ALA A 347 12.49 21.37 -5.51
N GLY A 348 12.45 20.05 -5.31
CA GLY A 348 12.92 19.06 -6.28
C GLY A 348 12.15 19.08 -7.60
N GLY A 349 10.85 19.36 -7.58
CA GLY A 349 10.08 19.58 -8.80
C GLY A 349 10.39 20.93 -9.46
N ALA A 350 10.42 21.99 -8.66
CA ALA A 350 10.58 23.36 -9.12
C ALA A 350 11.99 23.67 -9.65
N VAL A 351 13.03 22.90 -9.27
CA VAL A 351 14.38 23.10 -9.83
C VAL A 351 14.46 22.67 -11.30
N VAL A 352 13.69 21.66 -11.70
CA VAL A 352 13.73 21.08 -13.06
C VAL A 352 13.58 22.12 -14.17
N PRO A 353 12.56 23.01 -14.15
CA PRO A 353 12.42 24.03 -15.19
C PRO A 353 13.54 25.08 -15.19
N VAL A 354 14.27 25.24 -14.08
CA VAL A 354 15.32 26.25 -13.91
C VAL A 354 16.70 25.69 -14.25
N LEU A 355 16.87 24.36 -14.24
CA LEU A 355 18.14 23.67 -14.52
C LEU A 355 18.86 24.17 -15.79
N PRO A 356 18.20 24.34 -16.95
CA PRO A 356 18.89 24.85 -18.14
C PRO A 356 19.55 26.21 -17.91
N PHE A 357 18.88 27.10 -17.18
CA PHE A 357 19.37 28.45 -16.88
C PHE A 357 20.50 28.45 -15.85
N ILE A 358 20.45 27.54 -14.87
CA ILE A 358 21.55 27.32 -13.91
C ILE A 358 22.81 26.84 -14.64
N LEU A 359 22.64 26.00 -15.66
CA LEU A 359 23.74 25.50 -16.50
C LEU A 359 24.22 26.53 -17.55
N GLY A 360 23.69 27.75 -17.52
CA GLY A 360 24.11 28.84 -18.41
C GLY A 360 23.51 28.81 -19.80
N LEU A 361 22.51 27.95 -20.07
CA LEU A 361 21.77 28.03 -21.33
C LEU A 361 20.91 29.29 -21.35
N GLN A 362 20.73 29.85 -22.55
CA GLN A 362 20.01 31.10 -22.76
C GLN A 362 18.98 30.98 -23.88
N GLY A 363 18.06 31.95 -23.91
CA GLY A 363 17.08 32.11 -24.98
C GLY A 363 16.15 30.91 -25.17
N THR A 364 15.73 30.69 -26.42
CA THR A 364 14.75 29.66 -26.79
C THR A 364 15.24 28.24 -26.52
N ALA A 365 16.55 27.99 -26.62
CA ALA A 365 17.12 26.68 -26.34
C ALA A 365 16.93 26.27 -24.87
N ALA A 366 17.15 27.20 -23.93
CA ALA A 366 16.89 26.96 -22.50
C ALA A 366 15.41 26.69 -22.23
N ALA A 367 14.52 27.45 -22.86
CA ALA A 367 13.08 27.29 -22.73
C ALA A 367 12.61 25.92 -23.24
N VAL A 368 13.05 25.50 -24.43
CA VAL A 368 12.71 24.19 -25.02
C VAL A 368 13.23 23.05 -24.14
N LEU A 369 14.47 23.12 -23.67
CA LEU A 369 15.02 22.11 -22.78
C LEU A 369 14.25 22.03 -21.46
N SER A 370 13.86 23.18 -20.89
CA SER A 370 13.02 23.26 -19.69
C SER A 370 11.68 22.54 -19.89
N CYS A 371 10.98 22.84 -20.99
CA CYS A 371 9.72 22.17 -21.34
C CYS A 371 9.88 20.66 -21.53
N VAL A 372 10.96 20.21 -22.17
CA VAL A 372 11.23 18.77 -22.38
C VAL A 372 11.49 18.06 -21.04
N LEU A 373 12.35 18.63 -20.19
CA LEU A 373 12.66 18.05 -18.87
C LEU A 373 11.42 17.95 -17.99
N VAL A 374 10.62 19.02 -17.93
CA VAL A 374 9.36 19.01 -17.17
C VAL A 374 8.34 18.06 -17.79
N SER A 375 8.25 17.98 -19.12
CA SER A 375 7.34 17.04 -19.79
C SER A 375 7.65 15.60 -19.40
N VAL A 376 8.93 15.21 -19.47
CA VAL A 376 9.38 13.87 -19.04
C VAL A 376 9.07 13.66 -17.57
N ALA A 377 9.37 14.62 -16.70
CA ALA A 377 9.08 14.52 -15.27
C ALA A 377 7.58 14.34 -14.97
N LEU A 378 6.70 15.13 -15.60
CA LEU A 378 5.24 15.03 -15.45
C LEU A 378 4.68 13.69 -15.95
N MET A 379 5.20 13.20 -17.09
CA MET A 379 4.80 11.88 -17.60
C MET A 379 5.23 10.76 -16.65
N LEU A 380 6.43 10.84 -16.08
CA LEU A 380 6.94 9.85 -15.12
C LEU A 380 6.14 9.90 -13.81
N THR A 381 5.94 11.06 -13.21
CA THR A 381 5.19 11.21 -11.95
C THR A 381 3.72 10.83 -12.14
N GLY A 382 3.08 11.30 -13.22
CA GLY A 382 1.69 10.95 -13.53
C GLY A 382 1.50 9.45 -13.83
N GLY A 383 2.47 8.82 -14.50
CA GLY A 383 2.48 7.38 -14.73
C GLY A 383 2.65 6.59 -13.43
N LEU A 384 3.55 7.02 -12.56
CA LEU A 384 3.79 6.43 -11.24
C LEU A 384 2.55 6.51 -10.35
N VAL A 385 1.91 7.68 -10.29
CA VAL A 385 0.63 7.85 -9.59
C VAL A 385 -0.44 6.97 -10.20
N GLY A 386 -0.48 6.84 -11.52
CA GLY A 386 -1.42 5.94 -12.20
C GLY A 386 -1.25 4.49 -11.76
N LEU A 387 -0.02 3.99 -11.77
CA LEU A 387 0.32 2.65 -11.27
C LEU A 387 -0.15 2.45 -9.83
N LEU A 388 0.20 3.36 -8.93
CA LEU A 388 -0.22 3.27 -7.52
C LEU A 388 -1.73 3.40 -7.33
N SER A 389 -2.40 4.15 -8.19
CA SER A 389 -3.86 4.27 -8.11
C SER A 389 -4.59 3.05 -8.67
N GLY A 390 -3.89 2.05 -9.23
CA GLY A 390 -4.50 0.95 -9.98
C GLY A 390 -5.17 1.41 -11.30
N MET A 391 -4.80 2.60 -11.79
CA MET A 391 -5.35 3.20 -13.00
C MET A 391 -4.37 3.04 -14.17
N SER A 392 -4.86 3.11 -15.41
CA SER A 392 -3.98 3.04 -16.60
C SER A 392 -2.87 4.11 -16.54
N PRO A 393 -1.58 3.72 -16.47
CA PRO A 393 -0.47 4.67 -16.26
C PRO A 393 -0.38 5.72 -17.37
N GLY A 394 -0.57 5.29 -18.63
CA GLY A 394 -0.51 6.19 -19.79
C GLY A 394 -1.55 7.30 -19.75
N ARG A 395 -2.81 7.01 -19.37
CA ARG A 395 -3.85 8.06 -19.29
C ARG A 395 -3.56 9.05 -18.14
N ARG A 396 -3.00 8.56 -17.03
CA ARG A 396 -2.68 9.41 -15.86
C ARG A 396 -1.46 10.28 -16.16
N ALA A 397 -0.44 9.74 -16.82
CA ALA A 397 0.71 10.47 -17.35
C ALA A 397 0.27 11.56 -18.34
N LEU A 398 -0.56 11.20 -19.32
CA LEU A 398 -1.05 12.15 -20.33
C LEU A 398 -1.85 13.29 -19.70
N ARG A 399 -2.79 12.97 -18.79
CA ARG A 399 -3.56 14.00 -18.09
C ARG A 399 -2.65 14.96 -17.32
N GLN A 400 -1.66 14.42 -16.62
CA GLN A 400 -0.71 15.22 -15.84
C GLN A 400 0.09 16.17 -16.73
N TRP A 401 0.58 15.66 -17.85
CA TRP A 401 1.31 16.42 -18.85
C TRP A 401 0.43 17.52 -19.49
N VAL A 402 -0.82 17.20 -19.88
CA VAL A 402 -1.76 18.18 -20.47
C VAL A 402 -2.07 19.31 -19.50
N ILE A 403 -2.31 19.01 -18.21
CA ILE A 403 -2.57 20.04 -17.20
C ILE A 403 -1.33 20.95 -17.04
N GLY A 404 -0.14 20.35 -16.90
CA GLY A 404 1.09 21.10 -16.70
C GLY A 404 1.47 21.97 -17.90
N MET A 405 1.44 21.42 -19.11
CA MET A 405 1.74 22.18 -20.33
C MET A 405 0.64 23.21 -20.64
N GLY A 406 -0.62 22.90 -20.32
CA GLY A 406 -1.73 23.84 -20.46
C GLY A 406 -1.54 25.08 -19.58
N ALA A 407 -1.21 24.89 -18.29
CA ALA A 407 -0.90 25.99 -17.39
C ALA A 407 0.29 26.84 -17.90
N ALA A 408 1.36 26.19 -18.35
CA ALA A 408 2.54 26.87 -18.86
C ALA A 408 2.28 27.63 -20.18
N ALA A 409 1.42 27.11 -21.05
CA ALA A 409 1.00 27.80 -22.28
C ALA A 409 0.16 29.05 -21.98
N VAL A 410 -0.74 28.97 -20.99
CA VAL A 410 -1.55 30.12 -20.55
C VAL A 410 -0.65 31.23 -20.00
N THR A 411 0.30 30.91 -19.12
CA THR A 411 1.19 31.92 -18.54
C THR A 411 2.18 32.48 -19.57
N TYR A 412 2.70 31.66 -20.48
CA TYR A 412 3.50 32.14 -21.62
C TYR A 412 2.72 33.15 -22.47
N GLY A 413 1.47 32.82 -22.81
CA GLY A 413 0.58 33.72 -23.55
C GLY A 413 0.34 35.04 -22.82
N LEU A 414 0.14 34.99 -21.49
CA LEU A 414 0.03 36.18 -20.66
C LEU A 414 1.32 37.04 -20.72
N GLY A 415 2.49 36.41 -20.60
CA GLY A 415 3.78 37.09 -20.75
C GLY A 415 3.93 37.77 -22.12
N ALA A 416 3.57 37.05 -23.19
CA ALA A 416 3.63 37.56 -24.56
C ALA A 416 2.69 38.76 -24.77
N LEU A 417 1.49 38.74 -24.17
CA LEU A 417 0.58 39.89 -24.18
C LEU A 417 1.18 41.13 -23.50
N PHE A 418 1.88 40.94 -22.38
CA PHE A 418 2.57 42.06 -21.73
C PHE A 418 3.71 42.62 -22.58
N ASN A 419 4.50 41.77 -23.25
CA ASN A 419 5.56 42.22 -24.15
C ASN A 419 5.03 43.12 -25.28
N VAL A 420 3.86 42.78 -25.83
CA VAL A 420 3.23 43.55 -26.93
C VAL A 420 2.60 44.86 -26.45
N THR A 421 2.25 44.98 -25.17
CA THR A 421 1.60 46.18 -24.64
C THR A 421 2.58 47.18 -24.01
N THR A 422 3.77 46.74 -23.60
CA THR A 422 4.80 47.59 -22.97
C THR A 422 6.02 47.88 -23.86
N GLY A 423 6.22 47.12 -24.94
CA GLY A 423 7.22 47.39 -25.99
C GLY A 423 6.64 48.16 -27.16
#